data_AF-A0A928WA39-F1
#
_entry.id   AF-A0A928WA39-F1
#
_cell.length_a   1.000
_cell.length_b   1.000
_cell.length_c   1.000
_cell.angle_alpha   90.00
_cell.angle_beta   90.00
_cell.angle_gamma   90.00
#
_symmetry.space_group_name_H-M   'P 1'
#
loop_
_entity.id
_entity.type
_entity.pdbx_description
1 polymer ?
#
loop_
_entity_poly.entity_id
_entity_poly.type
_entity_poly.pdbx_seq_one_letter_code
_entity_poly.pdbx_strand_id
1 'polypeptide(L)'
;MDIVDFLNVSIHNTTTTELLKDLNHHGGVVVTPNVDHLVKIQSDRELLQAYYYSNYRVCDSKILQYFSGFLGNPIKEKISGSDLFPAFYEYNKYNEDIRIFLLGAKEGVAQKALENINRKVGRKIVVAAHSPSFGFEKNEQECHDIINRINHSQATVLAVGVGAPKQEKWIAKYRVHLPKIKIFLAIGATIDFEAGEVQRSPKVMSELGLEWLYRLVCEPNRLWKRYLIDSLPLFWLVGKQKFNQYRFSPYLQTEYLPLGEILQQAGLLSPQNIREVLRIQQQHQQNYRFGEILIQQGYLPSETIDFFANDLPKLVQSEDRLRLGDYLYYAGLLKPEQIAETLQQQSSTNHRFGEIVTQKGWINHRTLDWFVNLQNY
;
A
#
# COMPACT_ATOMS: atom_id res chain seq x y z
N MET A 1 -11.19 -10.84 10.09
CA MET A 1 -10.03 -10.82 10.99
C MET A 1 -10.00 -9.48 11.70
N ASP A 2 -9.61 -9.45 12.97
CA ASP A 2 -9.43 -8.19 13.70
C ASP A 2 -8.33 -7.35 13.05
N ILE A 3 -8.39 -6.03 13.20
CA ILE A 3 -7.42 -5.09 12.62
C ILE A 3 -6.79 -4.27 13.74
N VAL A 4 -5.49 -4.02 13.62
CA VAL A 4 -4.72 -3.10 14.47
C VAL A 4 -4.17 -2.00 13.56
N ASP A 5 -4.64 -0.77 13.76
CA ASP A 5 -4.12 0.37 13.01
C ASP A 5 -2.76 0.79 13.54
N PHE A 6 -1.80 0.84 12.63
CA PHE A 6 -0.43 1.20 12.91
C PHE A 6 -0.03 2.31 11.94
N LEU A 7 0.08 3.53 12.44
CA LEU A 7 0.27 4.72 11.63
C LEU A 7 -0.83 4.83 10.55
N ASN A 8 -0.44 4.86 9.27
CA ASN A 8 -1.33 4.90 8.11
C ASN A 8 -1.57 3.52 7.48
N VAL A 9 -1.33 2.43 8.21
CA VAL A 9 -1.49 1.05 7.72
C VAL A 9 -2.28 0.22 8.72
N SER A 10 -3.32 -0.45 8.26
CA SER A 10 -4.11 -1.41 9.03
C SER A 10 -3.49 -2.81 9.00
N ILE A 11 -3.00 -3.33 10.11
CA ILE A 11 -2.40 -4.68 10.19
C ILE A 11 -3.48 -5.69 10.65
N HIS A 12 -3.61 -6.81 9.96
CA HIS A 12 -4.52 -7.87 10.34
C HIS A 12 -3.97 -8.64 11.55
N ASN A 13 -4.75 -8.69 12.62
CA ASN A 13 -4.42 -9.35 13.87
C ASN A 13 -4.95 -10.78 13.87
N THR A 14 -4.17 -11.66 13.23
CA THR A 14 -4.51 -13.06 12.98
C THR A 14 -3.34 -13.98 13.34
N THR A 15 -3.62 -15.27 13.45
CA THR A 15 -2.60 -16.32 13.57
C THR A 15 -2.20 -16.88 12.20
N THR A 16 -1.05 -17.55 12.13
CA THR A 16 -0.61 -18.22 10.89
C THR A 16 -1.66 -19.22 10.39
N THR A 17 -2.26 -20.01 11.29
CA THR A 17 -3.27 -21.01 10.94
C THR A 17 -4.54 -20.38 10.36
N GLU A 18 -5.04 -19.31 10.98
CA GLU A 18 -6.21 -18.57 10.49
C GLU A 18 -5.95 -17.93 9.12
N LEU A 19 -4.78 -17.30 8.94
CA LEU A 19 -4.37 -16.72 7.67
C LEU A 19 -4.33 -17.76 6.56
N LEU A 20 -3.70 -18.92 6.79
CA LEU A 20 -3.58 -19.97 5.78
C LEU A 20 -4.93 -20.54 5.39
N LYS A 21 -5.84 -20.72 6.36
CA LYS A 21 -7.21 -21.14 6.08
C LYS A 21 -7.92 -20.14 5.17
N ASP A 22 -7.91 -18.86 5.54
CA ASP A 22 -8.61 -17.81 4.80
C ASP A 22 -8.03 -17.64 3.38
N LEU A 23 -6.70 -17.65 3.27
CA LEU A 23 -5.99 -17.52 2.01
C LEU A 23 -6.30 -18.66 1.04
N ASN A 24 -6.45 -19.89 1.53
CA ASN A 24 -6.84 -21.03 0.71
C ASN A 24 -8.30 -20.94 0.20
N HIS A 25 -9.19 -20.30 0.97
CA HIS A 25 -10.59 -20.12 0.57
C HIS A 25 -10.78 -18.95 -0.39
N HIS A 26 -10.09 -17.84 -0.17
CA HIS A 26 -10.36 -16.57 -0.86
C HIS A 26 -9.27 -16.13 -1.83
N GLY A 27 -8.06 -16.69 -1.72
CA GLY A 27 -6.90 -16.15 -2.40
C GLY A 27 -6.57 -14.74 -1.93
N GLY A 28 -5.70 -14.05 -2.67
CA GLY A 28 -5.38 -12.64 -2.43
C GLY A 28 -3.89 -12.35 -2.32
N VAL A 29 -3.60 -11.08 -2.03
CA VAL A 29 -2.23 -10.57 -1.90
C VAL A 29 -1.86 -10.45 -0.42
N VAL A 30 -0.77 -11.12 -0.03
CA VAL A 30 -0.20 -11.07 1.31
C VAL A 30 1.08 -10.27 1.32
N VAL A 31 1.13 -9.25 2.18
CA VAL A 31 2.34 -8.47 2.49
C VAL A 31 2.66 -8.54 3.98
N THR A 32 3.95 -8.46 4.29
CA THR A 32 4.46 -8.64 5.66
C THR A 32 5.17 -7.36 6.15
N PRO A 33 4.44 -6.28 6.54
CA PRO A 33 5.08 -5.06 7.04
C PRO A 33 5.99 -5.33 8.25
N ASN A 34 7.21 -4.82 8.14
CA ASN A 34 8.13 -4.62 9.27
C ASN A 34 8.39 -3.11 9.47
N VAL A 35 9.25 -2.79 10.43
CA VAL A 35 9.64 -1.42 10.81
C VAL A 35 10.02 -0.56 9.60
N ASP A 36 10.87 -1.08 8.73
CA ASP A 36 11.37 -0.35 7.56
C ASP A 36 10.26 -0.07 6.53
N HIS A 37 9.30 -0.99 6.39
CA HIS A 37 8.17 -0.78 5.48
C HIS A 37 7.29 0.37 5.99
N LEU A 38 6.99 0.40 7.29
CA LEU A 38 6.16 1.45 7.87
C LEU A 38 6.79 2.83 7.78
N VAL A 39 8.12 2.94 7.89
CA VAL A 39 8.81 4.21 7.63
C VAL A 39 8.74 4.59 6.16
N LYS A 40 9.06 3.66 5.24
CA LYS A 40 9.02 3.94 3.80
C LYS A 40 7.63 4.39 3.35
N ILE A 41 6.57 3.74 3.84
CA ILE A 41 5.17 4.06 3.54
C ILE A 41 4.78 5.50 3.91
N GLN A 42 5.51 6.17 4.81
CA GLN A 42 5.28 7.59 5.10
C GLN A 42 5.58 8.51 3.91
N SER A 43 6.47 8.08 3.02
CA SER A 43 6.99 8.89 1.90
C SER A 43 6.84 8.22 0.52
N ASP A 44 6.66 6.89 0.47
CA ASP A 44 6.56 6.09 -0.75
C ASP A 44 5.09 5.73 -1.04
N ARG A 45 4.53 6.40 -2.05
CA ARG A 45 3.09 6.32 -2.40
C ARG A 45 2.73 5.05 -3.12
N GLU A 46 3.56 4.63 -4.07
CA GLU A 46 3.36 3.38 -4.79
C GLU A 46 3.38 2.21 -3.79
N LEU A 47 4.23 2.30 -2.76
CA LEU A 47 4.23 1.33 -1.67
C LEU A 47 2.95 1.42 -0.83
N LEU A 48 2.51 2.62 -0.45
CA LEU A 48 1.24 2.79 0.28
C LEU A 48 0.04 2.23 -0.52
N GLN A 49 -0.04 2.50 -1.82
CA GLN A 49 -1.07 1.96 -2.70
C GLN A 49 -0.98 0.42 -2.77
N ALA A 50 0.22 -0.13 -2.89
CA ALA A 50 0.41 -1.59 -2.87
C ALA A 50 -0.12 -2.21 -1.56
N TYR A 51 0.08 -1.54 -0.42
CA TYR A 51 -0.48 -1.95 0.87
C TYR A 51 -2.00 -1.82 0.91
N TYR A 52 -2.56 -0.74 0.38
CA TYR A 52 -4.01 -0.54 0.31
C TYR A 52 -4.70 -1.64 -0.51
N TYR A 53 -4.12 -2.02 -1.65
CA TYR A 53 -4.64 -3.07 -2.51
C TYR A 53 -4.33 -4.50 -2.07
N SER A 54 -3.56 -4.67 -1.00
CA SER A 54 -3.31 -5.99 -0.42
C SER A 54 -4.50 -6.49 0.39
N ASN A 55 -4.77 -7.79 0.33
CA ASN A 55 -5.86 -8.43 1.07
C ASN A 55 -5.43 -8.73 2.51
N TYR A 56 -4.17 -9.12 2.69
CA TYR A 56 -3.62 -9.51 3.98
C TYR A 56 -2.34 -8.74 4.27
N ARG A 57 -2.30 -8.11 5.44
CA ARG A 57 -1.18 -7.34 5.97
C ARG A 57 -0.83 -7.92 7.33
N VAL A 58 0.22 -8.73 7.41
CA VAL A 58 0.55 -9.47 8.65
C VAL A 58 1.88 -9.01 9.23
N CYS A 59 1.96 -8.98 10.56
CA CYS A 59 3.09 -8.36 11.26
C CYS A 59 4.37 -9.19 11.16
N ASP A 60 5.39 -8.69 10.47
CA ASP A 60 6.69 -9.38 10.29
C ASP A 60 7.64 -9.16 11.48
N SER A 61 7.39 -8.16 12.32
CA SER A 61 8.38 -7.66 13.28
C SER A 61 7.93 -7.81 14.73
N LYS A 62 8.79 -8.41 15.57
CA LYS A 62 8.61 -8.42 17.03
C LYS A 62 8.57 -7.01 17.62
N ILE A 63 9.32 -6.05 17.06
CA ILE A 63 9.29 -4.65 17.49
C ILE A 63 7.88 -4.07 17.28
N LEU A 64 7.28 -4.32 16.11
CA LEU A 64 5.89 -3.89 15.85
C LEU A 64 4.89 -4.62 16.75
N GLN A 65 5.11 -5.90 17.04
CA GLN A 65 4.30 -6.63 18.02
C GLN A 65 4.36 -5.95 19.40
N TYR A 66 5.54 -5.55 19.90
CA TYR A 66 5.65 -4.83 21.16
C TYR A 66 4.98 -3.44 21.12
N PHE A 67 5.18 -2.69 20.04
CA PHE A 67 4.51 -1.40 19.88
C PHE A 67 2.98 -1.51 19.83
N SER A 68 2.45 -2.57 19.23
CA SER A 68 1.00 -2.79 19.22
C SER A 68 0.44 -2.95 20.64
N GLY A 69 1.16 -3.65 21.53
CA GLY A 69 0.83 -3.73 22.95
C GLY A 69 0.93 -2.36 23.65
N PHE A 70 1.98 -1.59 23.37
CA PHE A 70 2.12 -0.22 23.88
C PHE A 70 0.96 0.70 23.44
N LEU A 71 0.47 0.54 22.22
CA LEU A 71 -0.69 1.28 21.70
C LEU A 71 -2.03 0.78 22.27
N GLY A 72 -2.04 -0.34 23.00
CA GLY A 72 -3.23 -0.91 23.65
C GLY A 72 -3.94 -2.01 22.85
N ASN A 73 -3.43 -2.37 21.67
CA ASN A 73 -4.03 -3.35 20.77
C ASN A 73 -2.98 -4.41 20.37
N PRO A 74 -2.67 -5.39 21.24
CA PRO A 74 -1.60 -6.33 21.00
C PRO A 74 -1.88 -7.26 19.80
N ILE A 75 -0.89 -7.35 18.91
CA ILE A 75 -0.87 -8.31 17.80
C ILE A 75 -0.60 -9.71 18.37
N LYS A 76 -1.47 -10.67 18.02
CA LYS A 76 -1.47 -12.06 18.47
C LYS A 76 -0.19 -12.79 18.10
N GLU A 77 0.24 -12.68 16.85
CA GLU A 77 1.35 -13.45 16.30
C GLU A 77 2.25 -12.62 15.38
N LYS A 78 3.58 -12.86 15.45
CA LYS A 78 4.55 -12.37 14.46
C LYS A 78 4.62 -13.37 13.31
N ILE A 79 4.24 -12.96 12.12
CA ILE A 79 4.20 -13.77 10.91
C ILE A 79 5.18 -13.14 9.90
N SER A 80 6.43 -13.62 9.87
CA SER A 80 7.40 -13.18 8.86
C SER A 80 7.20 -13.89 7.53
N GLY A 81 7.67 -13.30 6.43
CA GLY A 81 7.72 -14.02 5.15
C GLY A 81 8.50 -15.33 5.22
N SER A 82 9.52 -15.39 6.10
CA SER A 82 10.35 -16.58 6.32
C SER A 82 9.73 -17.63 7.25
N ASP A 83 8.65 -17.29 7.96
CA ASP A 83 7.84 -18.25 8.73
C ASP A 83 6.60 -18.67 7.91
N LEU A 84 5.97 -17.69 7.26
CA LEU A 84 4.75 -17.85 6.48
C LEU A 84 4.93 -18.77 5.29
N PHE A 85 5.96 -18.57 4.46
CA PHE A 85 6.09 -19.33 3.22
C PHE A 85 6.36 -20.82 3.47
N PRO A 86 7.23 -21.22 4.41
CA PRO A 86 7.33 -22.61 4.84
C PRO A 86 6.03 -23.19 5.39
N ALA A 87 5.36 -22.46 6.28
CA ALA A 87 4.07 -22.89 6.80
C ALA A 87 3.03 -23.07 5.68
N PHE A 88 3.03 -22.19 4.67
CA PHE A 88 2.12 -22.22 3.54
C PHE A 88 2.29 -23.47 2.67
N TYR A 89 3.52 -23.80 2.25
CA TYR A 89 3.72 -24.97 1.40
C TYR A 89 3.57 -26.29 2.18
N GLU A 90 3.88 -26.31 3.49
CA GLU A 90 3.64 -27.48 4.35
C GLU A 90 2.15 -27.71 4.57
N TYR A 91 1.38 -26.65 4.85
CA TYR A 91 -0.08 -26.71 4.99
C TYR A 91 -0.75 -27.23 3.71
N ASN A 92 -0.20 -26.87 2.55
CA ASN A 92 -0.71 -27.23 1.23
C ASN A 92 0.00 -28.43 0.58
N LYS A 93 0.77 -29.21 1.35
CA LYS A 93 1.58 -30.31 0.78
C LYS A 93 0.77 -31.35 0.00
N TYR A 94 -0.49 -31.58 0.37
CA TYR A 94 -1.39 -32.53 -0.31
C TYR A 94 -2.44 -31.86 -1.21
N ASN A 95 -2.41 -30.53 -1.35
CA ASN A 95 -3.38 -29.80 -2.16
C ASN A 95 -2.86 -29.62 -3.60
N GLU A 96 -3.34 -30.44 -4.53
CA GLU A 96 -2.88 -30.44 -5.93
C GLU A 96 -3.18 -29.12 -6.69
N ASP A 97 -4.17 -28.35 -6.24
CA ASP A 97 -4.50 -27.04 -6.82
C ASP A 97 -3.43 -25.98 -6.50
N ILE A 98 -2.59 -26.23 -5.51
CA ILE A 98 -1.49 -25.33 -5.15
C ILE A 98 -0.25 -25.69 -5.97
N ARG A 99 0.09 -24.76 -6.87
CA ARG A 99 1.25 -24.80 -7.76
C ARG A 99 1.97 -23.47 -7.66
N ILE A 100 3.18 -23.48 -7.12
CA ILE A 100 3.93 -22.28 -6.75
C ILE A 100 4.92 -21.89 -7.85
N PHE A 101 4.94 -20.61 -8.21
CA PHE A 101 6.03 -19.98 -8.96
C PHE A 101 6.90 -19.16 -7.99
N LEU A 102 8.22 -19.34 -8.06
CA LEU A 102 9.18 -18.49 -7.32
C LEU A 102 9.73 -17.39 -8.23
N LEU A 103 9.57 -16.13 -7.84
CA LEU A 103 10.17 -14.99 -8.54
C LEU A 103 11.13 -14.26 -7.61
N GLY A 104 12.43 -14.31 -7.88
CA GLY A 104 13.43 -13.55 -7.12
C GLY A 104 14.74 -14.29 -6.90
N ALA A 105 15.46 -13.85 -5.87
CA ALA A 105 16.84 -14.27 -5.59
C ALA A 105 17.82 -14.07 -6.77
N LYS A 106 19.09 -14.41 -6.56
CA LYS A 106 20.11 -14.39 -7.62
C LYS A 106 19.99 -15.59 -8.55
N GLU A 107 20.59 -15.48 -9.73
CA GLU A 107 20.65 -16.56 -10.73
C GLU A 107 21.03 -17.91 -10.08
N GLY A 108 20.27 -18.96 -10.41
CA GLY A 108 20.42 -20.30 -9.83
C GLY A 108 19.84 -20.50 -8.42
N VAL A 109 19.67 -19.45 -7.61
CA VAL A 109 19.20 -19.57 -6.22
C VAL A 109 17.71 -19.95 -6.16
N ALA A 110 16.87 -19.34 -6.98
CA ALA A 110 15.44 -19.68 -7.01
C ALA A 110 15.19 -21.12 -7.49
N GLN A 111 16.03 -21.61 -8.41
CA GLN A 111 15.98 -22.99 -8.90
C GLN A 111 16.40 -23.98 -7.79
N LYS A 112 17.44 -23.67 -7.03
CA LYS A 112 17.85 -24.47 -5.86
C LYS A 112 16.77 -24.51 -4.77
N ALA A 113 16.11 -23.39 -4.50
CA ALA A 113 14.97 -23.34 -3.58
C ALA A 113 13.81 -24.23 -4.06
N LEU A 114 13.47 -24.18 -5.35
CA LEU A 114 12.47 -25.05 -5.96
C LEU A 114 12.78 -26.54 -5.71
N GLU A 115 14.01 -26.97 -5.94
CA GLU A 115 14.44 -28.35 -5.75
C GLU A 115 14.38 -28.78 -4.28
N ASN A 116 14.85 -27.93 -3.37
CA ASN A 116 14.83 -28.19 -1.94
C ASN A 116 13.41 -28.31 -1.40
N ILE A 117 12.52 -27.37 -1.77
CA ILE A 117 11.12 -27.37 -1.33
C ILE A 117 10.41 -28.62 -1.86
N ASN A 118 10.56 -28.94 -3.15
CA ASN A 118 9.91 -30.13 -3.73
C ASN A 118 10.42 -31.43 -3.09
N ARG A 119 11.72 -31.52 -2.78
CA ARG A 119 12.30 -32.67 -2.04
C ARG A 119 11.72 -32.78 -0.64
N LYS A 120 11.61 -31.66 0.08
CA LYS A 120 11.06 -31.60 1.44
C LYS A 120 9.58 -31.97 1.49
N VAL A 121 8.80 -31.45 0.54
CA VAL A 121 7.34 -31.66 0.46
C VAL A 121 6.98 -33.05 -0.10
N GLY A 122 7.87 -33.66 -0.89
CA GLY A 122 7.65 -34.98 -1.50
C GLY A 122 6.78 -34.96 -2.76
N ARG A 123 6.50 -33.77 -3.33
CA ARG A 123 5.86 -33.59 -4.64
C ARG A 123 6.34 -32.33 -5.33
N LYS A 124 6.03 -32.20 -6.63
CA LYS A 124 6.29 -31.00 -7.43
C LYS A 124 5.27 -29.89 -7.12
N ILE A 125 5.31 -29.35 -5.90
CA ILE A 125 4.47 -28.22 -5.48
C ILE A 125 4.96 -26.89 -6.07
N VAL A 126 6.27 -26.70 -6.18
CA VAL A 126 6.89 -25.58 -6.89
C VAL A 126 7.10 -26.00 -8.34
N VAL A 127 6.35 -25.36 -9.25
CA VAL A 127 6.27 -25.78 -10.66
C VAL A 127 7.28 -25.06 -11.56
N ALA A 128 7.69 -23.86 -11.17
CA ALA A 128 8.69 -23.06 -11.88
C ALA A 128 9.33 -22.03 -10.94
N ALA A 129 10.52 -21.56 -11.33
CA ALA A 129 11.25 -20.52 -10.64
C ALA A 129 11.94 -19.62 -11.67
N HIS A 130 12.13 -18.35 -11.32
CA HIS A 130 12.86 -17.39 -12.14
C HIS A 130 13.57 -16.35 -11.28
N SER A 131 14.83 -16.10 -11.59
CA SER A 131 15.65 -15.06 -10.96
C SER A 131 15.77 -13.89 -11.93
N PRO A 132 15.16 -12.74 -11.64
CA PRO A 132 15.18 -11.60 -12.54
C PRO A 132 16.50 -10.82 -12.44
N SER A 133 16.78 -9.97 -13.42
CA SER A 133 17.93 -9.08 -13.40
C SER A 133 17.84 -8.04 -12.27
N PHE A 134 18.99 -7.49 -11.87
CA PHE A 134 19.00 -6.42 -10.89
C PHE A 134 18.33 -5.16 -11.47
N GLY A 135 17.22 -4.74 -10.87
CA GLY A 135 16.47 -3.58 -11.35
C GLY A 135 15.44 -3.90 -12.43
N PHE A 136 15.11 -5.19 -12.66
CA PHE A 136 14.12 -5.64 -13.63
C PHE A 136 12.78 -4.90 -13.53
N GLU A 137 12.40 -4.43 -12.33
CA GLU A 137 11.15 -3.71 -12.10
C GLU A 137 11.05 -2.40 -12.90
N LYS A 138 12.18 -1.91 -13.43
CA LYS A 138 12.29 -0.72 -14.28
C LYS A 138 12.33 -1.06 -15.78
N ASN A 139 12.44 -2.34 -16.12
CA ASN A 139 12.49 -2.83 -17.49
C ASN A 139 11.14 -3.47 -17.86
N GLU A 140 10.30 -2.73 -18.56
CA GLU A 140 8.96 -3.20 -18.96
C GLU A 140 9.02 -4.47 -19.81
N GLN A 141 10.02 -4.60 -20.69
CA GLN A 141 10.15 -5.79 -21.53
C GLN A 141 10.43 -7.03 -20.68
N GLU A 142 11.36 -6.92 -19.73
CA GLU A 142 11.66 -8.02 -18.82
C GLU A 142 10.46 -8.35 -17.93
N CYS A 143 9.72 -7.34 -17.45
CA CYS A 143 8.47 -7.56 -16.71
C CYS A 143 7.44 -8.33 -17.55
N HIS A 144 7.26 -7.99 -18.82
CA HIS A 144 6.38 -8.73 -19.74
C HIS A 144 6.85 -10.17 -19.97
N ASP A 145 8.15 -10.39 -20.12
CA ASP A 145 8.70 -11.74 -20.27
C ASP A 145 8.48 -12.59 -19.01
N ILE A 146 8.63 -11.99 -17.83
CA ILE A 146 8.32 -12.63 -16.54
C ILE A 146 6.84 -13.00 -16.45
N ILE A 147 5.93 -12.07 -16.79
CA ILE A 147 4.49 -12.32 -16.81
C ILE A 147 4.14 -13.47 -17.75
N ASN A 148 4.74 -13.49 -18.95
CA ASN A 148 4.55 -14.57 -19.90
C ASN A 148 5.02 -15.90 -19.32
N ARG A 149 6.20 -15.97 -18.70
CA ARG A 149 6.70 -17.18 -18.05
C ARG A 149 5.75 -17.69 -16.96
N ILE A 150 5.23 -16.80 -16.11
CA ILE A 150 4.28 -17.15 -15.05
C ILE A 150 2.97 -17.69 -15.63
N ASN A 151 2.41 -17.06 -16.68
CA ASN A 151 1.15 -17.50 -17.29
C ASN A 151 1.26 -18.88 -17.98
N HIS A 152 2.45 -19.23 -18.47
CA HIS A 152 2.73 -20.54 -19.08
C HIS A 152 3.06 -21.64 -18.05
N SER A 153 3.44 -21.30 -16.82
CA SER A 153 3.90 -22.28 -15.82
C SER A 153 2.79 -23.11 -15.16
N GLN A 154 1.52 -22.77 -15.41
CA GLN A 154 0.34 -23.30 -14.71
C GLN A 154 0.30 -23.00 -13.20
N ALA A 155 1.14 -22.09 -12.70
CA ALA A 155 1.12 -21.70 -11.30
C ALA A 155 -0.25 -21.10 -10.91
N THR A 156 -0.62 -21.33 -9.65
CA THR A 156 -1.79 -20.74 -8.99
C THR A 156 -1.38 -19.84 -7.83
N VAL A 157 -0.10 -19.91 -7.43
CA VAL A 157 0.51 -19.10 -6.37
C VAL A 157 1.79 -18.47 -6.92
N LEU A 158 1.98 -17.18 -6.68
CA LEU A 158 3.21 -16.46 -6.97
C LEU A 158 3.88 -16.01 -5.67
N ALA A 159 5.06 -16.54 -5.39
CA ALA A 159 5.88 -16.12 -4.26
C ALA A 159 7.04 -15.23 -4.76
N VAL A 160 7.03 -13.97 -4.35
CA VAL A 160 7.97 -12.95 -4.82
C VAL A 160 8.96 -12.60 -3.71
N GLY A 161 10.25 -12.80 -3.99
CA GLY A 161 11.36 -12.58 -3.08
C GLY A 161 12.45 -11.70 -3.68
N VAL A 162 12.09 -10.46 -4.03
CA VAL A 162 13.04 -9.45 -4.57
C VAL A 162 13.30 -8.30 -3.59
N GLY A 163 12.71 -8.37 -2.40
CA GLY A 163 12.84 -7.37 -1.34
C GLY A 163 11.89 -6.18 -1.50
N ALA A 164 11.66 -5.50 -0.38
CA ALA A 164 10.80 -4.33 -0.32
C ALA A 164 11.57 -3.02 -0.67
N PRO A 165 10.93 -2.07 -1.37
CA PRO A 165 9.50 -2.03 -1.74
C PRO A 165 9.16 -2.70 -3.09
N LYS A 166 10.14 -3.31 -3.75
CA LYS A 166 10.04 -3.74 -5.15
C LYS A 166 8.96 -4.79 -5.34
N GLN A 167 8.93 -5.80 -4.47
CA GLN A 167 7.97 -6.90 -4.58
C GLN A 167 6.53 -6.42 -4.40
N GLU A 168 6.26 -5.53 -3.45
CA GLU A 168 4.91 -5.01 -3.19
C GLU A 168 4.42 -4.19 -4.38
N LYS A 169 5.26 -3.27 -4.88
CA LYS A 169 4.96 -2.44 -6.05
C LYS A 169 4.75 -3.27 -7.31
N TRP A 170 5.62 -4.24 -7.56
CA TRP A 170 5.53 -5.10 -8.75
C TRP A 170 4.25 -5.94 -8.73
N ILE A 171 3.90 -6.53 -7.58
CA ILE A 171 2.64 -7.27 -7.44
C ILE A 171 1.45 -6.34 -7.69
N ALA A 172 1.42 -5.16 -7.05
CA ALA A 172 0.32 -4.21 -7.21
C ALA A 172 0.12 -3.80 -8.68
N LYS A 173 1.23 -3.54 -9.39
CA LYS A 173 1.22 -3.13 -10.80
C LYS A 173 0.78 -4.25 -11.74
N TYR A 174 1.30 -5.48 -11.58
CA TYR A 174 1.16 -6.52 -12.60
C TYR A 174 0.19 -7.64 -12.28
N ARG A 175 -0.37 -7.73 -11.05
CA ARG A 175 -1.29 -8.82 -10.67
C ARG A 175 -2.47 -9.00 -11.60
N VAL A 176 -2.98 -7.93 -12.21
CA VAL A 176 -4.12 -7.98 -13.14
C VAL A 176 -3.80 -8.72 -14.44
N HIS A 177 -2.53 -8.85 -14.79
CA HIS A 177 -2.04 -9.59 -15.96
C HIS A 177 -1.77 -11.08 -15.67
N LEU A 178 -2.07 -11.53 -14.44
CA LEU A 178 -1.79 -12.88 -13.95
C LEU A 178 -3.08 -13.60 -13.51
N PRO A 179 -4.06 -13.81 -14.42
CA PRO A 179 -5.40 -14.26 -14.06
C PRO A 179 -5.49 -15.67 -13.45
N LYS A 180 -4.45 -16.51 -13.64
CA LYS A 180 -4.37 -17.85 -13.04
C LYS A 180 -3.83 -17.85 -11.62
N ILE A 181 -3.11 -16.80 -11.23
CA ILE A 181 -2.56 -16.68 -9.88
C ILE A 181 -3.68 -16.23 -8.93
N LYS A 182 -4.02 -17.10 -7.99
CA LYS A 182 -5.01 -16.81 -6.93
C LYS A 182 -4.37 -16.18 -5.71
N ILE A 183 -3.10 -16.51 -5.43
CA ILE A 183 -2.39 -16.09 -4.21
C ILE A 183 -1.07 -15.44 -4.58
N PHE A 184 -0.80 -14.26 -4.03
CA PHE A 184 0.46 -13.55 -4.16
C PHE A 184 1.10 -13.39 -2.78
N LEU A 185 2.35 -13.84 -2.63
CA LEU A 185 3.09 -13.78 -1.38
C LEU A 185 4.34 -12.90 -1.56
N ALA A 186 4.39 -11.77 -0.87
CA ALA A 186 5.59 -10.94 -0.77
C ALA A 186 6.47 -11.45 0.38
N ILE A 187 7.51 -12.23 0.05
CA ILE A 187 8.25 -13.06 1.02
C ILE A 187 9.68 -12.58 1.30
N GLY A 188 10.15 -11.52 0.64
CA GLY A 188 11.48 -10.97 0.91
C GLY A 188 12.60 -11.98 0.65
N ALA A 189 13.55 -12.11 1.57
CA ALA A 189 14.74 -12.97 1.42
C ALA A 189 14.46 -14.48 1.62
N THR A 190 13.19 -14.90 1.71
CA THR A 190 12.86 -16.30 2.01
C THR A 190 13.34 -17.29 0.95
N ILE A 191 13.41 -16.88 -0.33
CA ILE A 191 13.92 -17.75 -1.40
C ILE A 191 15.38 -18.12 -1.12
N ASP A 192 16.21 -17.17 -0.69
CA ASP A 192 17.61 -17.42 -0.33
C ASP A 192 17.75 -18.37 0.88
N PHE A 193 16.83 -18.29 1.85
CA PHE A 193 16.79 -19.21 2.99
C PHE A 193 16.41 -20.63 2.56
N GLU A 194 15.40 -20.79 1.70
CA GLU A 194 14.97 -22.12 1.21
C GLU A 194 16.01 -22.76 0.27
N ALA A 195 16.80 -21.94 -0.43
CA ALA A 195 17.95 -22.41 -1.19
C ALA A 195 19.14 -22.85 -0.30
N GLY A 196 19.17 -22.42 0.97
CA GLY A 196 20.27 -22.65 1.90
C GLY A 196 21.49 -21.76 1.66
N GLU A 197 21.34 -20.66 0.92
CA GLU A 197 22.43 -19.70 0.65
C GLU A 197 22.68 -18.75 1.83
N VAL A 198 21.63 -18.48 2.61
CA VAL A 198 21.70 -17.60 3.78
C VAL A 198 21.17 -18.35 5.00
N GLN A 199 21.87 -18.22 6.13
CA GLN A 199 21.40 -18.77 7.40
C GLN A 199 20.35 -17.85 8.03
N ARG A 200 19.26 -18.45 8.52
CA ARG A 200 18.28 -17.72 9.35
C ARG A 200 18.90 -17.39 10.70
N SER A 201 18.46 -16.30 11.31
CA SER A 201 18.82 -16.01 12.70
C SER A 201 18.35 -17.15 13.62
N PRO A 202 19.09 -17.47 14.69
CA PRO A 202 18.63 -18.44 15.68
C PRO A 202 17.21 -18.12 16.17
N LYS A 203 16.38 -19.16 16.29
CA LYS A 203 14.95 -19.01 16.63
C LYS A 203 14.72 -18.19 17.90
N VAL A 204 15.52 -18.44 18.94
CA VAL A 204 15.48 -17.69 20.21
C VAL A 204 15.73 -16.19 20.00
N MET A 205 16.70 -15.82 19.15
CA MET A 205 16.96 -14.41 18.85
C MET A 205 15.80 -13.78 18.08
N SER A 206 15.21 -14.48 17.12
CA SER A 206 14.01 -14.01 16.42
C SER A 206 12.82 -13.83 17.37
N GLU A 207 12.60 -14.77 18.28
CA GLU A 207 11.50 -14.72 19.26
C GLU A 207 11.64 -13.59 20.27
N LEU A 208 12.88 -13.27 20.68
CA LEU A 208 13.20 -12.12 21.54
C LEU A 208 13.24 -10.78 20.78
N GLY A 209 13.06 -10.79 19.46
CA GLY A 209 13.12 -9.58 18.63
C GLY A 209 14.54 -9.05 18.37
N LEU A 210 15.56 -9.89 18.54
CA LEU A 210 16.98 -9.59 18.28
C LEU A 210 17.44 -10.01 16.87
N GLU A 211 16.53 -10.44 16.00
CA GLU A 211 16.85 -10.82 14.61
C GLU A 211 17.52 -9.68 13.82
N TRP A 212 17.09 -8.43 14.03
CA TRP A 212 17.70 -7.28 13.37
C TRP A 212 19.17 -7.10 13.78
N LEU A 213 19.50 -7.36 15.05
CA LEU A 213 20.86 -7.25 15.57
C LEU A 213 21.75 -8.36 15.00
N TYR A 214 21.24 -9.60 14.96
CA TYR A 214 21.93 -10.71 14.31
C TYR A 214 22.25 -10.38 12.85
N ARG A 215 21.25 -9.91 12.09
CA ARG A 215 21.44 -9.53 10.68
C ARG A 215 22.41 -8.37 10.52
N LEU A 216 22.39 -7.38 11.41
CA LEU A 216 23.33 -6.25 11.39
C LEU A 216 24.78 -6.73 11.59
N VAL A 217 25.01 -7.69 12.48
CA VAL A 217 26.35 -8.27 12.68
C VAL A 217 26.80 -9.07 11.46
N CYS A 218 25.89 -9.81 10.82
CA CYS A 218 26.20 -10.58 9.61
C CYS A 218 26.41 -9.71 8.36
N GLU A 219 25.66 -8.61 8.23
CA GLU A 219 25.65 -7.75 7.04
C GLU A 219 25.76 -6.25 7.39
N PRO A 220 26.83 -5.83 8.11
CA PRO A 220 26.91 -4.50 8.68
C PRO A 220 26.84 -3.41 7.62
N ASN A 221 27.64 -3.54 6.54
CA ASN A 221 27.70 -2.58 5.44
C ASN A 221 26.35 -2.34 4.74
N ARG A 222 25.46 -3.34 4.75
CA ARG A 222 24.14 -3.24 4.11
C ARG A 222 23.07 -2.71 5.06
N LEU A 223 23.11 -3.09 6.35
CA LEU A 223 21.98 -2.89 7.26
C LEU A 223 22.17 -1.80 8.31
N TRP A 224 23.40 -1.29 8.53
CA TRP A 224 23.66 -0.27 9.54
C TRP A 224 22.82 0.99 9.33
N LYS A 225 22.80 1.54 8.10
CA LYS A 225 22.04 2.75 7.77
C LYS A 225 20.54 2.49 7.93
N ARG A 226 20.06 1.34 7.44
CA ARG A 226 18.66 0.94 7.51
C ARG A 226 18.14 0.91 8.95
N TYR A 227 18.90 0.35 9.89
CA TYR A 227 18.44 0.19 11.28
C TYR A 227 18.75 1.40 12.16
N LEU A 228 19.95 1.98 12.03
CA LEU A 228 20.41 3.03 12.94
C LEU A 228 20.07 4.46 12.46
N ILE A 229 19.61 4.61 11.22
CA ILE A 229 19.20 5.92 10.67
C ILE A 229 17.77 5.81 10.16
N ASP A 230 17.53 4.96 9.17
CA ASP A 230 16.26 4.99 8.42
C ASP A 230 15.08 4.45 9.25
N SER A 231 15.31 3.55 10.21
CA SER A 231 14.24 2.95 11.03
C SER A 231 13.89 3.74 12.30
N LEU A 232 14.76 4.66 12.73
CA LEU A 232 14.57 5.44 13.98
C LEU A 232 13.34 6.36 13.97
N PRO A 233 12.95 7.01 12.84
CA PRO A 233 11.75 7.85 12.79
C PRO A 233 10.48 7.12 13.25
N LEU A 234 10.41 5.79 13.11
CA LEU A 234 9.25 5.01 13.53
C LEU A 234 8.92 5.21 15.02
N PHE A 235 9.92 5.23 15.89
CA PHE A 235 9.71 5.35 17.34
C PHE A 235 8.98 6.66 17.69
N TRP A 236 9.38 7.76 17.04
CA TRP A 236 8.73 9.05 17.20
C TRP A 236 7.32 9.07 16.62
N LEU A 237 7.11 8.46 15.44
CA LEU A 237 5.77 8.35 14.83
C LEU A 237 4.81 7.53 15.69
N VAL A 238 5.26 6.42 16.27
CA VAL A 238 4.49 5.60 17.21
C VAL A 238 4.18 6.38 18.49
N GLY A 239 5.15 7.14 19.01
CA GLY A 239 4.92 8.07 20.12
C GLY A 239 3.82 9.08 19.79
N LYS A 240 3.89 9.71 18.62
CA LYS A 240 2.84 10.60 18.12
C LYS A 240 1.48 9.89 18.03
N GLN A 241 1.43 8.65 17.55
CA GLN A 241 0.18 7.89 17.47
C GLN A 241 -0.41 7.63 18.86
N LYS A 242 0.43 7.24 19.83
CA LYS A 242 -0.01 7.00 21.21
C LYS A 242 -0.67 8.23 21.86
N PHE A 243 -0.16 9.41 21.55
CA PHE A 243 -0.67 10.68 22.07
C PHE A 243 -1.68 11.37 21.14
N ASN A 244 -2.22 10.67 20.13
CA ASN A 244 -3.17 11.22 19.14
C ASN A 244 -2.65 12.46 18.37
N GLN A 245 -1.32 12.57 18.25
CA GLN A 245 -0.61 13.62 17.52
C GLN A 245 -0.11 13.15 16.14
N TYR A 246 -0.24 11.87 15.83
CA TYR A 246 0.09 11.36 14.51
C TYR A 246 -0.97 11.84 13.52
N ARG A 247 -0.51 12.53 12.47
CA ARG A 247 -1.32 13.05 11.38
C ARG A 247 -0.74 12.50 10.09
N PHE A 248 -1.58 11.83 9.30
CA PHE A 248 -1.23 11.35 7.97
C PHE A 248 -2.32 11.78 7.00
N SER A 249 -1.94 12.53 5.97
CA SER A 249 -2.85 12.88 4.88
C SER A 249 -2.35 12.21 3.59
N PRO A 250 -3.10 11.23 3.05
CA PRO A 250 -2.84 10.71 1.71
C PRO A 250 -3.01 11.78 0.63
N TYR A 251 -3.59 12.94 0.96
CA TYR A 251 -4.07 13.95 0.01
C TYR A 251 -3.06 15.05 -0.32
N LEU A 252 -1.96 15.17 0.42
CA LEU A 252 -0.83 16.05 0.04
C LEU A 252 0.02 15.46 -1.09
N GLN A 253 -0.59 14.51 -1.79
CA GLN A 253 -0.03 13.74 -2.85
C GLN A 253 -0.64 14.09 -4.22
N THR A 254 -1.46 15.14 -4.24
CA THR A 254 -2.16 15.67 -5.42
C THR A 254 -1.25 16.02 -6.58
N GLU A 255 0.00 16.44 -6.37
CA GLU A 255 0.94 16.78 -7.46
C GLU A 255 1.23 15.60 -8.42
N TYR A 256 1.04 14.36 -7.98
CA TYR A 256 1.37 13.16 -8.77
C TYR A 256 0.18 12.23 -9.01
N LEU A 257 -1.01 12.59 -8.52
CA LEU A 257 -2.23 11.82 -8.79
C LEU A 257 -2.86 12.34 -10.09
N PRO A 258 -3.40 11.47 -10.95
CA PRO A 258 -4.23 11.91 -12.06
C PRO A 258 -5.39 12.75 -11.53
N LEU A 259 -5.71 13.86 -12.21
CA LEU A 259 -6.78 14.78 -11.82
C LEU A 259 -8.10 14.07 -11.47
N GLY A 260 -8.45 13.03 -12.24
CA GLY A 260 -9.64 12.22 -11.97
C GLY A 260 -9.64 11.50 -10.62
N GLU A 261 -8.49 11.00 -10.16
CA GLU A 261 -8.37 10.36 -8.85
C GLU A 261 -8.50 11.36 -7.71
N ILE A 262 -7.91 12.56 -7.87
CA ILE A 262 -8.01 13.63 -6.87
C ILE A 262 -9.48 14.05 -6.70
N LEU A 263 -10.16 14.30 -7.82
CA LEU A 263 -11.57 14.69 -7.84
C LEU A 263 -12.48 13.57 -7.30
N GLN A 264 -12.13 12.29 -7.53
CA GLN A 264 -12.83 11.15 -6.93
C GLN A 264 -12.69 11.13 -5.42
N GLN A 265 -11.46 11.31 -4.93
CA GLN A 265 -11.13 11.32 -3.51
C GLN A 265 -11.84 12.47 -2.80
N ALA A 266 -11.88 13.65 -3.43
CA ALA A 266 -12.63 14.82 -2.98
C ALA A 266 -14.16 14.66 -3.04
N GLY A 267 -14.67 13.51 -3.51
CA GLY A 267 -16.09 13.25 -3.61
C GLY A 267 -16.81 14.09 -4.68
N LEU A 268 -16.06 14.66 -5.62
CA LEU A 268 -16.57 15.50 -6.72
C LEU A 268 -16.90 14.67 -7.96
N LEU A 269 -16.27 13.50 -8.13
CA LEU A 269 -16.56 12.57 -9.22
C LEU A 269 -16.83 11.15 -8.71
N SER A 270 -17.75 10.46 -9.37
CA SER A 270 -17.94 9.02 -9.18
C SER A 270 -16.96 8.21 -10.05
N PRO A 271 -16.67 6.93 -9.68
CA PRO A 271 -15.92 6.03 -10.57
C PRO A 271 -16.56 5.88 -11.96
N GLN A 272 -17.88 6.04 -12.08
CA GLN A 272 -18.59 5.97 -13.36
C GLN A 272 -18.27 7.19 -14.24
N ASN A 273 -18.26 8.40 -13.66
CA ASN A 273 -17.91 9.62 -14.40
C ASN A 273 -16.49 9.53 -14.96
N ILE A 274 -15.54 9.05 -14.16
CA ILE A 274 -14.14 8.91 -14.58
C ILE A 274 -14.01 7.92 -15.75
N ARG A 275 -14.67 6.76 -15.66
CA ARG A 275 -14.66 5.77 -16.76
C ARG A 275 -15.22 6.34 -18.05
N GLU A 276 -16.31 7.10 -17.97
CA GLU A 276 -16.93 7.72 -19.14
C GLU A 276 -16.02 8.78 -19.77
N VAL A 277 -15.40 9.63 -18.96
CA VAL A 277 -14.44 10.63 -19.44
C VAL A 277 -13.22 9.98 -20.08
N LEU A 278 -12.68 8.91 -19.49
CA LEU A 278 -11.57 8.15 -20.09
C LEU A 278 -11.96 7.48 -21.41
N ARG A 279 -13.20 6.99 -21.52
CA ARG A 279 -13.74 6.41 -22.77
C ARG A 279 -13.80 7.46 -23.88
N ILE A 280 -14.33 8.64 -23.57
CA ILE A 280 -14.39 9.79 -24.50
C ILE A 280 -12.96 10.19 -24.92
N GLN A 281 -12.04 10.28 -23.97
CA GLN A 281 -10.65 10.65 -24.23
C GLN A 281 -9.94 9.66 -25.17
N GLN A 282 -10.22 8.36 -25.03
CA GLN A 282 -9.69 7.33 -25.92
C GLN A 282 -10.29 7.39 -27.34
N GLN A 283 -11.58 7.71 -27.48
CA GLN A 283 -12.26 7.80 -28.78
C GLN A 283 -11.78 8.99 -29.62
N HIS A 284 -11.35 10.09 -28.98
CA HIS A 284 -10.91 11.31 -29.66
C HIS A 284 -9.39 11.44 -29.85
N GLN A 285 -8.65 10.32 -29.79
CA GLN A 285 -7.19 10.27 -30.02
C GLN A 285 -6.39 11.35 -29.28
N GLN A 286 -6.72 11.62 -28.02
CA GLN A 286 -6.02 12.59 -27.13
C GLN A 286 -6.09 14.08 -27.49
N ASN A 287 -6.97 14.53 -28.39
CA ASN A 287 -7.11 15.97 -28.67
C ASN A 287 -7.63 16.81 -27.48
N TYR A 288 -8.23 16.17 -26.47
CA TYR A 288 -8.74 16.83 -25.28
C TYR A 288 -8.12 16.26 -24.00
N ARG A 289 -7.72 17.16 -23.10
CA ARG A 289 -7.25 16.83 -21.75
C ARG A 289 -8.43 16.39 -20.88
N PHE A 290 -8.14 15.57 -19.87
CA PHE A 290 -9.16 15.01 -18.97
C PHE A 290 -10.05 16.10 -18.33
N GLY A 291 -9.45 17.21 -17.89
CA GLY A 291 -10.17 18.36 -17.32
C GLY A 291 -11.08 19.08 -18.32
N GLU A 292 -10.67 19.21 -19.58
CA GLU A 292 -11.47 19.85 -20.63
C GLU A 292 -12.74 19.05 -20.94
N ILE A 293 -12.63 17.72 -20.96
CA ILE A 293 -13.76 16.82 -21.15
C ILE A 293 -14.74 16.94 -19.97
N LEU A 294 -14.23 17.04 -18.74
CA LEU A 294 -15.10 17.25 -17.56
C LEU A 294 -15.94 18.53 -17.66
N ILE A 295 -15.33 19.62 -18.14
CA ILE A 295 -16.01 20.91 -18.34
C ILE A 295 -17.04 20.79 -19.47
N GLN A 296 -16.67 20.23 -20.61
CA GLN A 296 -17.57 20.06 -21.77
C GLN A 296 -18.79 19.19 -21.45
N GLN A 297 -18.61 18.14 -20.65
CA GLN A 297 -19.70 17.25 -20.23
C GLN A 297 -20.52 17.82 -19.06
N GLY A 298 -20.17 19.00 -18.54
CA GLY A 298 -20.88 19.66 -17.44
C GLY A 298 -20.76 18.93 -16.10
N TYR A 299 -19.73 18.10 -15.91
CA TYR A 299 -19.53 17.40 -14.65
C TYR A 299 -19.06 18.33 -13.54
N LEU A 300 -18.14 19.25 -13.86
CA LEU A 300 -17.57 20.22 -12.93
C LEU A 300 -17.29 21.54 -13.65
N PRO A 301 -17.40 22.68 -12.96
CA PRO A 301 -17.10 23.98 -13.54
C PRO A 301 -15.58 24.17 -13.73
N SER A 302 -15.20 25.08 -14.63
CA SER A 302 -13.79 25.37 -14.97
C SER A 302 -12.96 25.74 -13.75
N GLU A 303 -13.52 26.53 -12.85
CA GLU A 303 -12.87 27.03 -11.64
C GLU A 303 -12.47 25.88 -10.70
N THR A 304 -13.33 24.87 -10.56
CA THR A 304 -13.01 23.67 -9.79
C THR A 304 -11.88 22.88 -10.47
N ILE A 305 -11.94 22.70 -11.78
CA ILE A 305 -10.89 21.99 -12.52
C ILE A 305 -9.54 22.71 -12.39
N ASP A 306 -9.53 24.03 -12.56
CA ASP A 306 -8.32 24.84 -12.49
C ASP A 306 -7.73 24.83 -11.07
N PHE A 307 -8.56 24.93 -10.03
CA PHE A 307 -8.09 24.82 -8.66
C PHE A 307 -7.37 23.48 -8.41
N PHE A 308 -8.02 22.36 -8.74
CA PHE A 308 -7.47 21.03 -8.45
C PHE A 308 -6.26 20.69 -9.33
N ALA A 309 -6.20 21.20 -10.56
CA ALA A 309 -5.12 20.93 -11.51
C ALA A 309 -3.91 21.85 -11.32
N ASN A 310 -4.12 23.13 -10.96
CA ASN A 310 -3.08 24.16 -11.02
C ASN A 310 -2.77 24.82 -9.67
N ASP A 311 -3.76 25.08 -8.83
CA ASP A 311 -3.58 25.87 -7.60
C ASP A 311 -3.30 24.99 -6.39
N LEU A 312 -4.04 23.88 -6.26
CA LEU A 312 -3.90 22.91 -5.19
C LEU A 312 -2.46 22.37 -5.06
N PRO A 313 -1.75 21.98 -6.15
CA PRO A 313 -0.35 21.56 -6.03
C PRO A 313 0.57 22.63 -5.42
N LYS A 314 0.33 23.91 -5.74
CA LYS A 314 1.12 25.04 -5.22
C LYS A 314 0.79 25.32 -3.75
N LEU A 315 -0.49 25.26 -3.38
CA LEU A 315 -0.96 25.46 -2.01
C LEU A 315 -0.42 24.37 -1.07
N VAL A 316 -0.38 23.12 -1.54
CA VAL A 316 0.20 21.99 -0.80
C VAL A 316 1.70 22.16 -0.54
N GLN A 317 2.41 22.89 -1.40
CA GLN A 317 3.85 23.20 -1.23
C GLN A 317 4.10 24.44 -0.38
N SER A 318 3.08 25.26 -0.11
CA SER A 318 3.22 26.49 0.68
C SER A 318 3.04 26.23 2.18
N GLU A 319 3.76 27.00 3.02
CA GLU A 319 3.55 26.98 4.48
C GLU A 319 2.28 27.73 4.90
N ASP A 320 1.65 28.48 3.97
CA ASP A 320 0.49 29.31 4.24
C ASP A 320 -0.79 28.46 4.31
N ARG A 321 -1.38 28.38 5.52
CA ARG A 321 -2.63 27.66 5.73
C ARG A 321 -3.84 28.54 5.49
N LEU A 322 -4.61 28.19 4.46
CA LEU A 322 -5.91 28.80 4.19
C LEU A 322 -6.98 28.32 5.18
N ARG A 323 -8.02 29.14 5.38
CA ARG A 323 -9.20 28.70 6.13
C ARG A 323 -10.04 27.77 5.26
N LEU A 324 -10.83 26.89 5.88
CA LEU A 324 -11.74 25.98 5.16
C LEU A 324 -12.64 26.72 4.15
N GLY A 325 -13.16 27.89 4.52
CA GLY A 325 -13.97 28.72 3.62
C GLY A 325 -13.20 29.20 2.39
N ASP A 326 -11.92 29.54 2.55
CA ASP A 326 -11.07 30.00 1.46
C ASP A 326 -10.77 28.87 0.47
N TYR A 327 -10.49 27.66 0.98
CA TYR A 327 -10.32 26.47 0.14
C TYR A 327 -11.57 26.17 -0.69
N LEU A 328 -12.75 26.21 -0.06
CA LEU A 328 -14.02 25.94 -0.74
C LEU A 328 -14.37 27.06 -1.74
N TYR A 329 -13.99 28.30 -1.45
CA TYR A 329 -14.13 29.43 -2.36
C TYR A 329 -13.26 29.26 -3.60
N TYR A 330 -11.95 29.06 -3.43
CA TYR A 330 -11.01 28.94 -4.54
C TYR A 330 -11.28 27.68 -5.38
N ALA A 331 -11.79 26.61 -4.77
CA ALA A 331 -12.25 25.43 -5.50
C ALA A 331 -13.57 25.63 -6.27
N GLY A 332 -14.19 26.82 -6.22
CA GLY A 332 -15.47 27.12 -6.87
C GLY A 332 -16.66 26.39 -6.24
N LEU A 333 -16.50 25.83 -5.05
CA LEU A 333 -17.53 25.04 -4.36
C LEU A 333 -18.46 25.89 -3.50
N LEU A 334 -18.01 27.09 -3.11
CA LEU A 334 -18.83 28.08 -2.42
C LEU A 334 -18.65 29.48 -3.02
N LYS A 335 -19.73 30.24 -3.05
CA LYS A 335 -19.75 31.65 -3.43
C LYS A 335 -19.50 32.57 -2.22
N PRO A 336 -19.04 33.82 -2.42
CA PRO A 336 -18.84 34.78 -1.34
C PRO A 336 -20.07 34.99 -0.47
N GLU A 337 -21.27 34.99 -1.05
CA GLU A 337 -22.52 35.17 -0.31
C GLU A 337 -22.81 33.98 0.61
N GLN A 338 -22.53 32.76 0.15
CA GLN A 338 -22.69 31.53 0.95
C GLN A 338 -21.70 31.50 2.13
N ILE A 339 -20.48 32.01 1.93
CA ILE A 339 -19.48 32.12 2.99
C ILE A 339 -19.92 33.14 4.04
N ALA A 340 -20.37 34.33 3.60
CA ALA A 340 -20.88 35.37 4.49
C ALA A 340 -22.08 34.88 5.31
N GLU A 341 -23.05 34.20 4.67
CA GLU A 341 -24.19 33.58 5.33
C GLU A 341 -23.75 32.53 6.38
N THR A 342 -22.78 31.68 6.02
CA THR A 342 -22.24 30.67 6.93
C THR A 342 -21.58 31.29 8.16
N LEU A 343 -20.76 32.33 7.97
CA LEU A 343 -20.08 33.02 9.06
C LEU A 343 -21.06 33.74 9.99
N GLN A 344 -22.12 34.34 9.44
CA GLN A 344 -23.19 34.94 10.22
C GLN A 344 -23.91 33.87 11.07
N GLN A 345 -24.29 32.74 10.47
CA GLN A 345 -24.93 31.65 11.19
C GLN A 345 -24.01 31.03 12.25
N GLN A 346 -22.72 30.85 11.94
CA GLN A 346 -21.70 30.37 12.86
C GLN A 346 -21.54 31.28 14.09
N SER A 347 -21.68 32.59 13.93
CA SER A 347 -21.60 33.54 15.06
C SER A 347 -22.77 33.43 16.04
N SER A 348 -23.89 32.85 15.59
CA SER A 348 -25.16 32.76 16.34
C SER A 348 -25.50 31.34 16.80
N THR A 349 -24.69 30.34 16.42
CA THR A 349 -24.92 28.91 16.71
C THR A 349 -23.64 28.24 17.21
N ASN A 350 -23.74 27.05 17.79
CA ASN A 350 -22.56 26.28 18.21
C ASN A 350 -22.02 25.35 17.10
N HIS A 351 -22.53 25.49 15.87
CA HIS A 351 -22.13 24.67 14.73
C HIS A 351 -20.82 25.16 14.11
N ARG A 352 -20.00 24.24 13.64
CA ARG A 352 -18.78 24.57 12.89
C ARG A 352 -19.11 24.97 11.46
N PHE A 353 -18.27 25.81 10.84
CA PHE A 353 -18.42 26.26 9.45
C PHE A 353 -18.78 25.10 8.50
N GLY A 354 -18.02 24.01 8.54
CA GLY A 354 -18.27 22.83 7.69
C GLY A 354 -19.62 22.16 7.91
N GLU A 355 -20.08 22.07 9.17
CA GLU A 355 -21.38 21.48 9.51
C GLU A 355 -22.51 22.29 8.87
N ILE A 356 -22.44 23.62 8.96
CA ILE A 356 -23.44 24.53 8.39
C ILE A 356 -23.50 24.36 6.85
N VAL A 357 -22.34 24.35 6.18
CA VAL A 357 -22.27 24.20 4.72
C VAL A 357 -22.86 22.86 4.26
N THR A 358 -22.59 21.76 4.97
CA THR A 358 -23.17 20.45 4.65
C THR A 358 -24.67 20.38 4.95
N GLN A 359 -25.14 20.97 6.05
CA GLN A 359 -26.57 21.05 6.39
C GLN A 359 -27.36 21.84 5.34
N LYS A 360 -26.74 22.87 4.75
CA LYS A 360 -27.32 23.66 3.66
C LYS A 360 -27.29 22.94 2.30
N GLY A 361 -26.62 21.78 2.22
CA GLY A 361 -26.54 20.96 1.01
C GLY A 361 -25.63 21.52 -0.08
N TRP A 362 -24.80 22.53 0.22
CA TRP A 362 -23.92 23.14 -0.78
C TRP A 362 -22.73 22.26 -1.15
N ILE A 363 -22.23 21.46 -0.20
CA ILE A 363 -21.26 20.39 -0.45
C ILE A 363 -21.67 19.13 0.31
N ASN A 364 -21.22 17.96 -0.15
CA ASN A 364 -21.45 16.70 0.55
C ASN A 364 -20.40 16.47 1.68
N HIS A 365 -20.71 15.58 2.60
CA HIS A 365 -19.82 15.24 3.74
C HIS A 365 -18.44 14.76 3.30
N ARG A 366 -18.36 13.98 2.21
CA ARG A 366 -17.08 13.47 1.70
C ARG A 366 -16.18 14.59 1.19
N THR A 367 -16.74 15.59 0.52
CA THR A 367 -16.02 16.78 0.06
C THR A 367 -15.58 17.64 1.24
N LEU A 368 -16.45 17.82 2.25
CA LEU A 368 -16.07 18.50 3.49
C LEU A 368 -14.88 17.81 4.17
N ASP A 369 -14.97 16.51 4.41
CA ASP A 369 -13.94 15.73 5.08
C ASP A 369 -12.61 15.80 4.33
N TRP A 370 -12.65 15.80 3.00
CA TRP A 370 -11.45 15.95 2.17
C TRP A 370 -10.74 17.29 2.41
N PHE A 371 -11.47 18.42 2.39
CA PHE A 371 -10.89 19.74 2.63
C PHE A 371 -10.49 19.97 4.09
N VAL A 372 -11.21 19.40 5.05
CA VAL A 372 -10.81 19.43 6.47
C VAL A 372 -9.51 18.65 6.68
N ASN A 373 -9.34 17.52 6.00
CA ASN A 373 -8.09 16.76 6.05
C ASN A 373 -6.94 17.48 5.33
N LEU A 374 -7.23 18.25 4.28
CA LEU A 374 -6.26 19.13 3.62
C LEU A 374 -5.81 20.28 4.55
N GLN A 375 -6.76 20.93 5.24
CA GLN A 375 -6.50 22.10 6.11
C GLN A 375 -5.72 21.75 7.40
N ASN A 376 -5.95 20.57 7.96
CA ASN A 376 -5.30 20.15 9.21
C ASN A 376 -3.82 19.77 9.03
N TYR A 377 -3.31 19.76 7.81
CA TYR A 377 -1.88 19.69 7.50
C TYR A 377 -1.29 21.08 7.27
#